data_AF-A0A1C7M7S3-F1
#
_entry.id   AF-A0A1C7M7S3-F1
#
_cell.length_a   1.000
_cell.length_b   1.000
_cell.length_c   1.000
_cell.angle_alpha   90.00
_cell.angle_beta   90.00
_cell.angle_gamma   90.00
#
_symmetry.space_group_name_H-M   'P 1'
#
loop_
_entity.id
_entity.type
_entity.pdbx_description
1 polymer ?
#
loop_
_entity_poly.entity_id
_entity_poly.type
_entity_poly.pdbx_seq_one_letter_code
_entity_poly.pdbx_strand_id
1 'polypeptide(L)'
;MAGLARDYHEKLQEDGVNPNQGDQTEATVDVLGHVTTRLSSSSSEHLGQKLSALDVLGALERSTNGMATGLNGLPYEFWKAINARCIVDVKQKKPAFDVIKMLTLVYNDIEQYGVLAGSDFAVGWICPLYKKKDREDIANYRPITLLNTDYKIFTKALAMKLAETVPAIIHENQAGFVPGRSIFDQVKLSKLMIDYAEATEENGVIVALDQEKAYDKIGHDYLWKTLGAFGLPAAFITMVKHLYDTAESVVIINGEMSLPFRMTRGVRQGDPMSCLLFDLAIEPLACMLRHSVIRGFHIPGVAE
;
A
#
# COMPACT_ATOMS: atom_id res chain seq x y z
N MET A 1 13.31 24.24 -9.76
CA MET A 1 13.02 23.64 -8.43
C MET A 1 12.61 22.17 -8.51
N ALA A 2 11.85 21.76 -9.53
CA ALA A 2 11.44 20.36 -9.71
C ALA A 2 12.63 19.38 -9.77
N GLY A 3 13.75 19.76 -10.42
CA GLY A 3 14.97 18.96 -10.45
C GLY A 3 15.59 18.69 -9.07
N LEU A 4 15.73 19.73 -8.23
CA LEU A 4 16.26 19.58 -6.87
C LEU A 4 15.37 18.68 -5.99
N ALA A 5 14.05 18.82 -6.13
CA ALA A 5 13.12 17.94 -5.42
C ALA A 5 13.17 16.49 -5.93
N ARG A 6 13.32 16.30 -7.24
CA ARG A 6 13.56 14.99 -7.85
C ARG A 6 14.84 14.36 -7.32
N ASP A 7 15.96 15.08 -7.31
CA ASP A 7 17.23 14.55 -6.81
C ASP A 7 17.15 14.17 -5.33
N TYR A 8 16.38 14.90 -4.53
CA TYR A 8 16.09 14.52 -3.14
C TYR A 8 15.30 13.21 -3.05
N HIS A 9 14.21 13.05 -3.80
CA HIS A 9 13.40 11.83 -3.78
C HIS A 9 14.09 10.62 -4.42
N GLU A 10 14.97 10.85 -5.41
CA GLU A 10 15.82 9.82 -6.00
C GLU A 10 16.87 9.34 -4.99
N LYS A 11 17.54 10.26 -4.27
CA LYS A 11 18.47 9.88 -3.19
C LYS A 11 17.78 9.13 -2.05
N LEU A 12 16.52 9.44 -1.76
CA LEU A 12 15.73 8.67 -0.79
C LEU A 12 15.55 7.20 -1.18
N GLN A 13 15.77 6.82 -2.44
CA GLN A 13 15.74 5.41 -2.84
C GLN A 13 16.96 4.62 -2.34
N GLU A 14 18.06 5.32 -2.05
CA GLU A 14 19.34 4.74 -1.58
C GLU A 14 19.61 5.01 -0.09
N ASP A 15 18.87 5.95 0.52
CA ASP A 15 19.07 6.40 1.90
C ASP A 15 18.95 5.28 2.95
N GLY A 16 20.03 4.97 3.66
CA GLY A 16 20.05 3.94 4.71
C GLY A 16 20.01 2.50 4.19
N VAL A 17 20.24 2.28 2.89
CA VAL A 17 20.45 0.92 2.36
C VAL A 17 21.80 0.40 2.90
N ASN A 18 21.77 -0.74 3.59
CA ASN A 18 23.00 -1.36 4.10
C ASN A 18 23.79 -1.88 2.89
N PRO A 19 25.06 -1.48 2.71
CA PRO A 19 25.89 -1.96 1.61
C PRO A 19 26.17 -3.47 1.69
N ASN A 20 26.02 -4.10 2.86
CA ASN A 20 26.14 -5.54 3.03
C ASN A 20 24.79 -6.24 2.83
N GLN A 21 24.57 -6.77 1.63
CA GLN A 21 23.38 -7.54 1.28
C GLN A 21 23.23 -8.83 2.10
N GLY A 22 24.34 -9.39 2.62
CA GLY A 22 24.32 -10.59 3.47
C GLY A 22 23.57 -10.33 4.78
N ASP A 23 23.96 -9.28 5.49
CA ASP A 23 23.37 -8.91 6.78
C ASP A 23 21.88 -8.57 6.66
N GLN A 24 21.48 -7.88 5.58
CA GLN A 24 20.05 -7.58 5.33
C GLN A 24 19.23 -8.85 5.05
N THR A 25 19.83 -9.81 4.34
CA THR A 25 19.17 -11.07 4.04
C THR A 25 18.99 -11.89 5.31
N GLU A 26 20.01 -11.96 6.16
CA GLU A 26 19.95 -12.64 7.46
C GLU A 26 18.90 -12.00 8.37
N ALA A 27 18.91 -10.67 8.52
CA ALA A 27 17.91 -9.95 9.31
C ALA A 27 16.47 -10.15 8.77
N THR A 28 16.30 -10.23 7.44
CA THR A 28 15.01 -10.53 6.83
C THR A 28 14.55 -11.96 7.15
N VAL A 29 15.45 -12.94 7.07
CA VAL A 29 15.13 -14.32 7.41
C VAL A 29 14.76 -14.45 8.89
N ASP A 30 15.51 -13.79 9.76
CA ASP A 30 15.27 -13.78 11.21
C ASP A 30 13.88 -13.21 11.55
N VAL A 31 13.58 -11.98 11.12
CA VAL A 31 12.29 -11.34 11.43
C VAL A 31 11.10 -12.10 10.84
N LEU A 32 11.24 -12.66 9.63
CA LEU A 32 10.19 -13.45 9.00
C LEU A 32 10.03 -14.84 9.64
N GLY A 33 11.06 -15.36 10.31
CA GLY A 33 10.99 -16.58 11.10
C GLY A 33 9.98 -16.51 12.25
N HIS A 34 9.65 -15.30 12.72
CA HIS A 34 8.65 -15.06 13.76
C HIS A 34 7.21 -15.00 13.23
N VAL A 35 6.99 -15.00 11.91
CA VAL A 35 5.65 -15.00 11.31
C VAL A 35 5.05 -16.41 11.41
N THR A 36 4.11 -16.59 12.35
CA THR A 36 3.45 -17.88 12.62
C THR A 36 2.11 -18.01 11.92
N THR A 37 1.40 -16.90 11.72
CA THR A 37 0.09 -16.89 11.05
C THR A 37 0.27 -16.88 9.54
N ARG A 38 -0.48 -17.76 8.87
CA ARG A 38 -0.51 -17.85 7.40
C ARG A 38 -1.94 -17.89 6.91
N LEU A 39 -2.13 -17.42 5.68
CA LEU A 39 -3.39 -17.49 5.00
C LEU A 39 -3.81 -18.95 4.81
N SER A 40 -5.10 -19.24 5.01
CA SER A 40 -5.65 -20.57 4.75
C SER A 40 -5.58 -20.90 3.25
N SER A 41 -5.57 -22.19 2.89
CA SER A 41 -5.50 -22.61 1.49
C SER A 41 -6.66 -22.03 0.66
N SER A 42 -7.88 -22.02 1.21
CA SER A 42 -9.06 -21.49 0.51
C SER A 42 -8.97 -19.97 0.28
N SER A 43 -8.53 -19.21 1.28
CA SER A 43 -8.34 -17.76 1.13
C SER A 43 -7.18 -17.43 0.20
N SER A 44 -6.11 -18.23 0.21
CA SER A 44 -4.97 -18.09 -0.71
C SER A 44 -5.38 -18.36 -2.16
N GLU A 45 -6.15 -19.43 -2.40
CA GLU A 45 -6.72 -19.73 -3.71
C GLU A 45 -7.62 -18.60 -4.22
N HIS A 46 -8.49 -18.06 -3.37
CA HIS A 46 -9.39 -16.96 -3.74
C HIS A 46 -8.62 -15.68 -4.10
N LEU A 47 -7.62 -15.30 -3.29
CA LEU A 47 -6.76 -14.14 -3.55
C LEU A 47 -5.98 -14.31 -4.86
N GLY A 48 -5.62 -15.54 -5.22
CA GLY A 48 -4.86 -15.88 -6.42
C GLY A 48 -5.69 -15.92 -7.71
N GLN A 49 -7.02 -15.81 -7.63
CA GLN A 49 -7.88 -15.72 -8.80
C GLN A 49 -7.66 -14.41 -9.55
N LYS A 50 -7.72 -14.47 -10.89
CA LYS A 50 -7.71 -13.28 -11.75
C LYS A 50 -8.86 -12.33 -11.42
N LEU A 51 -8.70 -11.05 -11.75
CA LEU A 51 -9.77 -10.08 -11.60
C LEU A 51 -10.92 -10.36 -12.56
N SER A 52 -12.13 -10.37 -12.02
CA SER A 52 -13.37 -10.42 -12.77
C SER A 52 -13.86 -9.02 -13.13
N ALA A 53 -14.77 -8.93 -14.10
CA ALA A 53 -15.46 -7.68 -14.42
C ALA A 53 -16.22 -7.09 -13.23
N LEU A 54 -16.70 -7.93 -12.30
CA LEU A 54 -17.38 -7.48 -11.09
C LEU A 54 -16.41 -6.82 -10.10
N ASP A 55 -15.19 -7.33 -9.99
CA ASP A 55 -14.15 -6.72 -9.14
C ASP A 55 -13.78 -5.33 -9.65
N VAL A 56 -13.59 -5.21 -10.97
CA VAL A 56 -13.27 -3.94 -11.63
C VAL A 56 -14.42 -2.94 -11.53
N LEU A 57 -15.66 -3.38 -11.75
CA LEU A 57 -16.84 -2.55 -11.57
C LEU A 57 -16.97 -2.08 -10.12
N GLY A 58 -16.84 -2.98 -9.15
CA GLY A 58 -16.91 -2.66 -7.73
C GLY A 58 -15.84 -1.65 -7.30
N ALA A 59 -14.61 -1.78 -7.83
CA ALA A 59 -13.54 -0.80 -7.61
C ALA A 59 -13.87 0.58 -8.19
N LEU A 60 -14.42 0.64 -9.41
CA LEU A 60 -14.82 1.88 -10.06
C LEU A 60 -15.97 2.57 -9.28
N GLU A 61 -16.99 1.83 -8.88
CA GLU A 61 -18.15 2.37 -8.16
C GLU A 61 -17.76 2.92 -6.78
N ARG A 62 -16.89 2.21 -6.06
CA ARG A 62 -16.37 2.63 -4.74
C ARG A 62 -15.28 3.70 -4.83
N SER A 63 -14.90 4.14 -6.01
CA SER A 63 -13.92 5.23 -6.17
C SER A 63 -14.58 6.59 -5.98
N THR A 64 -13.91 7.51 -5.30
CA THR A 64 -14.47 8.83 -4.96
C THR A 64 -14.32 9.81 -6.12
N ASN A 65 -15.35 10.62 -6.36
CA ASN A 65 -15.31 11.72 -7.33
C ASN A 65 -14.50 12.91 -6.78
N GLY A 66 -14.01 13.79 -7.65
CA GLY A 66 -13.27 15.00 -7.29
C GLY A 66 -11.82 14.76 -6.85
N MET A 67 -11.32 13.54 -7.06
CA MET A 67 -9.94 13.18 -6.71
C MET A 67 -8.97 13.62 -7.81
N ALA A 68 -7.78 14.07 -7.41
CA ALA A 68 -6.72 14.44 -8.36
C ALA A 68 -6.29 13.25 -9.23
N THR A 69 -5.91 13.56 -10.46
CA THR A 69 -5.56 12.60 -11.52
C THR A 69 -4.04 12.44 -11.66
N GLY A 70 -3.64 11.34 -12.29
CA GLY A 70 -2.27 11.16 -12.76
C GLY A 70 -1.97 12.01 -14.00
N LEU A 71 -0.87 11.68 -14.68
CA LEU A 71 -0.37 12.43 -15.82
C LEU A 71 -1.31 12.42 -17.03
N ASN A 72 -2.12 11.37 -17.19
CA ASN A 72 -3.08 11.28 -18.31
C ASN A 72 -4.29 12.22 -18.17
N GLY A 73 -4.49 12.83 -16.99
CA GLY A 73 -5.57 13.79 -16.75
C GLY A 73 -6.98 13.19 -16.69
N LEU A 74 -7.14 11.86 -16.78
CA LEU A 74 -8.45 11.22 -16.82
C LEU A 74 -9.00 10.98 -15.41
N PRO A 75 -10.12 11.61 -15.00
CA PRO A 75 -10.68 11.46 -13.66
C PRO A 75 -11.60 10.23 -13.52
N TYR A 76 -12.01 9.88 -12.30
CA TYR A 76 -12.92 8.75 -12.07
C TYR A 76 -14.27 8.96 -12.76
N GLU A 77 -14.71 10.21 -12.85
CA GLU A 77 -15.93 10.65 -13.52
C GLU A 77 -15.93 10.30 -15.00
N PHE A 78 -14.79 10.38 -15.66
CA PHE A 78 -14.65 9.96 -17.05
C PHE A 78 -14.95 8.46 -17.19
N TRP A 79 -14.29 7.63 -16.37
CA TRP A 79 -14.49 6.18 -16.39
C TRP A 79 -15.93 5.78 -16.03
N LYS A 80 -16.51 6.43 -15.00
CA LYS A 80 -17.92 6.23 -14.60
C LYS A 80 -18.89 6.66 -15.69
N ALA A 81 -18.64 7.77 -16.37
CA ALA A 81 -19.50 8.27 -17.45
C ALA A 81 -19.48 7.32 -18.66
N ILE A 82 -18.31 6.79 -19.05
CA ILE A 82 -18.22 5.80 -20.12
C ILE A 82 -18.96 4.52 -19.75
N ASN A 83 -18.79 4.02 -18.52
CA ASN A 83 -19.53 2.84 -18.06
C ASN A 83 -21.05 3.07 -18.07
N ALA A 84 -21.51 4.21 -17.57
CA ALA A 84 -22.92 4.59 -17.61
C ALA A 84 -23.45 4.68 -19.05
N ARG A 85 -22.63 5.19 -19.97
CA ARG A 85 -22.98 5.29 -21.39
C ARG A 85 -23.13 3.91 -22.04
N CYS A 86 -22.23 2.98 -21.74
CA CYS A 86 -22.32 1.59 -22.20
C CYS A 86 -23.67 0.97 -21.83
N ILE A 87 -24.10 1.13 -20.57
CA ILE A 87 -25.38 0.60 -20.07
C ILE A 87 -26.57 1.17 -20.87
N VAL A 88 -26.53 2.46 -21.19
CA VAL A 88 -27.59 3.12 -21.99
C VAL A 88 -27.59 2.62 -23.43
N ASP A 89 -26.44 2.54 -24.07
CA ASP A 89 -26.33 2.14 -25.48
C ASP A 89 -26.74 0.67 -25.67
N VAL A 90 -26.39 -0.23 -24.73
CA VAL A 90 -26.86 -1.63 -24.71
C VAL A 90 -28.39 -1.70 -24.62
N LYS A 91 -29.01 -0.93 -23.72
CA LYS A 91 -30.49 -0.88 -23.59
C LYS A 91 -31.16 -0.37 -24.86
N GLN A 92 -30.50 0.55 -25.57
CA GLN A 92 -30.99 1.11 -26.84
C GLN A 92 -30.63 0.27 -28.06
N LYS A 93 -29.99 -0.90 -27.89
CA LYS A 93 -29.50 -1.77 -28.98
C LYS A 93 -28.56 -1.04 -29.96
N LYS A 94 -27.78 -0.08 -29.46
CA LYS A 94 -26.74 0.63 -30.21
C LYS A 94 -25.39 -0.09 -30.02
N PRO A 95 -24.42 0.12 -30.92
CA PRO A 95 -23.04 -0.27 -30.65
C PRO A 95 -22.59 0.34 -29.32
N ALA A 96 -22.17 -0.50 -28.38
CA ALA A 96 -21.78 -0.10 -27.04
C ALA A 96 -20.32 -0.46 -26.76
N PHE A 97 -19.60 0.42 -26.06
CA PHE A 97 -18.22 0.19 -25.65
C PHE A 97 -18.18 -0.25 -24.18
N ASP A 98 -17.90 -1.53 -23.95
CA ASP A 98 -17.79 -2.09 -22.60
C ASP A 98 -16.41 -1.80 -21.99
N VAL A 99 -16.34 -0.66 -21.31
CA VAL A 99 -15.12 -0.20 -20.65
C VAL A 99 -14.69 -1.10 -19.50
N ILE A 100 -15.63 -1.74 -18.79
CA ILE A 100 -15.31 -2.65 -17.68
C ILE A 100 -14.66 -3.90 -18.22
N LYS A 101 -15.22 -4.49 -19.28
CA LYS A 101 -14.60 -5.64 -19.95
C LYS A 101 -13.23 -5.28 -20.52
N MET A 102 -13.08 -4.10 -21.12
CA MET A 102 -11.78 -3.63 -21.64
C MET A 102 -10.74 -3.52 -20.51
N LEU A 103 -11.06 -2.81 -19.42
CA LEU A 103 -10.16 -2.67 -18.27
C LEU A 103 -9.82 -4.03 -17.65
N THR A 104 -10.80 -4.93 -17.54
CA THR A 104 -10.57 -6.30 -17.03
C THR A 104 -9.57 -7.07 -17.90
N LEU A 105 -9.66 -6.95 -19.22
CA LEU A 105 -8.71 -7.56 -20.14
C LEU A 105 -7.31 -6.96 -19.96
N VAL A 106 -7.20 -5.64 -19.86
CA VAL A 106 -5.91 -4.94 -19.64
C VAL A 106 -5.28 -5.36 -18.30
N TYR A 107 -6.05 -5.43 -17.22
CA TYR A 107 -5.51 -5.79 -15.91
C TYR A 107 -5.03 -7.25 -15.86
N ASN A 108 -5.79 -8.16 -16.48
CA ASN A 108 -5.39 -9.57 -16.57
C ASN A 108 -4.20 -9.79 -17.54
N ASP A 109 -4.01 -8.91 -18.51
CA ASP A 109 -2.82 -8.87 -19.37
C ASP A 109 -1.58 -8.40 -18.58
N ILE A 110 -1.72 -7.32 -17.81
CA ILE A 110 -0.66 -6.83 -16.90
C ILE A 110 -0.29 -7.86 -15.85
N GLU A 111 -1.27 -8.58 -15.29
CA GLU A 111 -1.02 -9.68 -14.36
C GLU A 111 -0.11 -10.74 -14.99
N GLN A 112 -0.34 -11.07 -16.27
CA GLN A 112 0.35 -12.14 -16.96
C GLN A 112 1.72 -11.72 -17.53
N TYR A 113 1.82 -10.52 -18.09
CA TYR A 113 2.98 -10.09 -18.88
C TYR A 113 3.70 -8.87 -18.31
N GLY A 114 3.15 -8.25 -17.27
CA GLY A 114 3.66 -7.03 -16.70
C GLY A 114 3.14 -5.77 -17.38
N VAL A 115 3.50 -4.62 -16.81
CA VAL A 115 3.16 -3.32 -17.41
C VAL A 115 3.98 -3.12 -18.68
N LEU A 116 3.32 -2.70 -19.76
CA LEU A 116 3.98 -2.44 -21.05
C LEU A 116 5.11 -1.41 -20.87
N ALA A 117 6.32 -1.80 -21.30
CA ALA A 117 7.48 -0.92 -21.27
C ALA A 117 7.22 0.36 -22.10
N GLY A 118 7.51 1.52 -21.51
CA GLY A 118 7.27 2.83 -22.13
C GLY A 118 5.83 3.34 -22.03
N SER A 119 4.90 2.57 -21.45
CA SER A 119 3.58 3.10 -21.09
C SER A 119 3.65 3.99 -19.85
N ASP A 120 2.76 4.97 -19.75
CA ASP A 120 2.65 5.85 -18.58
C ASP A 120 1.76 5.24 -17.47
N PHE A 121 1.25 4.02 -17.66
CA PHE A 121 0.27 3.39 -16.76
C PHE A 121 0.75 3.35 -15.31
N ALA A 122 2.01 2.96 -15.09
CA ALA A 122 2.63 2.90 -13.78
C ALA A 122 3.41 4.17 -13.42
N VAL A 123 3.33 5.26 -14.18
CA VAL A 123 4.06 6.50 -13.86
C VAL A 123 3.25 7.34 -12.88
N GLY A 124 3.87 7.70 -11.76
CA GLY A 124 3.32 8.65 -10.79
C GLY A 124 3.92 10.03 -10.96
N TRP A 125 3.20 11.07 -10.53
CA TRP A 125 3.80 12.38 -10.36
C TRP A 125 3.69 12.85 -8.91
N ILE A 126 4.79 13.37 -8.39
CA ILE A 126 4.91 13.83 -7.01
C ILE A 126 4.59 15.31 -6.97
N CYS A 127 3.60 15.66 -6.14
CA CYS A 127 3.27 17.01 -5.74
C CYS A 127 3.76 17.23 -4.30
N PRO A 128 4.87 17.95 -4.08
CA PRO A 128 5.36 18.25 -2.74
C PRO A 128 4.40 19.22 -2.01
N LEU A 129 3.81 18.77 -0.91
CA LEU A 129 2.95 19.59 -0.05
C LEU A 129 3.70 20.03 1.21
N TYR A 130 3.81 21.34 1.42
CA TYR A 130 4.48 21.88 2.59
C TYR A 130 3.84 21.37 3.90
N LYS A 131 4.66 20.83 4.81
CA LYS A 131 4.21 20.29 6.10
C LYS A 131 4.41 21.30 7.24
N LYS A 132 5.67 21.62 7.56
CA LYS A 132 6.08 22.53 8.67
C LYS A 132 7.58 22.83 8.59
N LYS A 133 8.06 23.87 9.29
CA LYS A 133 9.46 24.35 9.38
C LYS A 133 9.89 25.19 8.16
N ASP A 134 11.16 25.11 7.77
CA ASP A 134 11.72 25.91 6.70
C ASP A 134 11.13 25.48 5.35
N ARG A 135 10.71 26.46 4.54
CA ARG A 135 10.14 26.26 3.20
C ARG A 135 11.22 26.05 2.15
N GLU A 136 12.48 26.39 2.44
CA GLU A 136 13.59 26.19 1.50
C GLU A 136 14.13 24.75 1.55
N ASP A 137 13.77 23.99 2.58
CA ASP A 137 14.17 22.59 2.75
C ASP A 137 13.08 21.61 2.26
N ILE A 138 13.40 20.87 1.20
CA ILE A 138 12.50 19.87 0.59
C ILE A 138 12.12 18.74 1.55
N ALA A 139 12.94 18.43 2.56
CA ALA A 139 12.62 17.42 3.56
C ALA A 139 11.40 17.80 4.44
N ASN A 140 11.03 19.08 4.44
CA ASN A 140 9.86 19.60 5.14
C ASN A 140 8.57 19.52 4.33
N TYR A 141 8.61 18.92 3.14
CA TYR A 141 7.46 18.67 2.27
C TYR A 141 7.06 17.19 2.31
N ARG A 142 5.76 16.94 2.22
CA ARG A 142 5.20 15.60 2.04
C ARG A 142 5.07 15.30 0.55
N PRO A 143 5.68 14.23 0.03
CA PRO A 143 5.46 13.82 -1.34
C PRO A 143 4.07 13.18 -1.46
N ILE A 144 3.15 13.81 -2.19
CA ILE A 144 1.91 13.14 -2.60
C ILE A 144 2.11 12.61 -4.01
N THR A 145 2.07 11.29 -4.19
CA THR A 145 2.14 10.69 -5.52
C THR A 145 0.75 10.59 -6.11
N LEU A 146 0.56 11.19 -7.27
CA LEU A 146 -0.67 11.15 -8.03
C LEU A 146 -0.50 10.16 -9.17
N LEU A 147 -1.31 9.11 -9.09
CA LEU A 147 -1.30 7.99 -10.02
C LEU A 147 -2.48 8.09 -11.00
N ASN A 148 -2.28 7.54 -12.19
CA ASN A 148 -3.31 7.43 -13.22
C ASN A 148 -4.57 6.74 -12.65
N THR A 149 -5.74 7.21 -13.04
CA THR A 149 -6.99 6.79 -12.40
C THR A 149 -7.33 5.34 -12.72
N ASP A 150 -7.07 4.91 -13.94
CA ASP A 150 -7.10 3.51 -14.39
C ASP A 150 -6.14 2.62 -13.58
N TYR A 151 -4.90 3.07 -13.33
CA TYR A 151 -4.02 2.38 -12.37
C TYR A 151 -4.67 2.26 -10.98
N LYS A 152 -5.25 3.35 -10.46
CA LYS A 152 -5.89 3.32 -9.13
C LYS A 152 -7.15 2.46 -9.10
N ILE A 153 -7.89 2.32 -10.21
CA ILE A 153 -9.01 1.38 -10.30
C ILE A 153 -8.47 -0.05 -10.18
N PHE A 154 -7.38 -0.36 -10.89
CA PHE A 154 -6.73 -1.67 -10.81
C PHE A 154 -6.28 -1.97 -9.38
N THR A 155 -5.46 -1.12 -8.78
CA THR A 155 -4.94 -1.37 -7.43
C THR A 155 -6.01 -1.30 -6.36
N LYS A 156 -7.12 -0.58 -6.58
CA LYS A 156 -8.28 -0.65 -5.69
C LYS A 156 -9.01 -1.98 -5.75
N ALA A 157 -9.16 -2.58 -6.94
CA ALA A 157 -9.71 -3.94 -7.06
C ALA A 157 -8.83 -4.95 -6.31
N LEU A 158 -7.50 -4.83 -6.44
CA LEU A 158 -6.55 -5.66 -5.70
C LEU A 158 -6.61 -5.42 -4.19
N ALA A 159 -6.65 -4.16 -3.76
CA ALA A 159 -6.76 -3.79 -2.37
C ALA A 159 -8.05 -4.34 -1.73
N MET A 160 -9.16 -4.33 -2.47
CA MET A 160 -10.42 -4.91 -2.01
C MET A 160 -10.31 -6.42 -1.78
N LYS A 161 -9.73 -7.17 -2.72
CA LYS A 161 -9.47 -8.62 -2.53
C LYS A 161 -8.51 -8.88 -1.36
N LEU A 162 -7.44 -8.10 -1.26
CA LEU A 162 -6.47 -8.23 -0.19
C LEU A 162 -7.10 -7.93 1.19
N ALA A 163 -7.94 -6.90 1.26
CA ALA A 163 -8.65 -6.46 2.46
C ALA A 163 -9.54 -7.55 3.08
N GLU A 164 -10.03 -8.51 2.28
CA GLU A 164 -10.81 -9.66 2.78
C GLU A 164 -9.94 -10.69 3.51
N THR A 165 -8.64 -10.71 3.23
CA THR A 165 -7.68 -11.71 3.76
C THR A 165 -6.83 -11.18 4.91
N VAL A 166 -6.47 -9.90 4.86
CA VAL A 166 -5.57 -9.24 5.83
C VAL A 166 -6.01 -9.41 7.29
N PRO A 167 -7.30 -9.26 7.67
CA PRO A 167 -7.72 -9.40 9.06
C PRO A 167 -7.44 -10.78 9.67
N ALA A 168 -7.30 -11.82 8.85
CA ALA A 168 -7.01 -13.19 9.30
C ALA A 168 -5.52 -13.45 9.56
N ILE A 169 -4.63 -12.60 9.03
CA ILE A 169 -3.17 -12.80 9.09
C ILE A 169 -2.45 -11.72 9.91
N ILE A 170 -3.05 -10.53 10.07
CA ILE A 170 -2.53 -9.45 10.90
C ILE A 170 -3.15 -9.53 12.30
N HIS A 171 -2.33 -9.42 13.34
CA HIS A 171 -2.78 -9.48 14.73
C HIS A 171 -3.73 -8.31 15.09
N GLU A 172 -4.69 -8.53 16.00
CA GLU A 172 -5.73 -7.55 16.35
C GLU A 172 -5.21 -6.19 16.89
N ASN A 173 -4.04 -6.21 17.53
CA ASN A 173 -3.34 -5.02 18.03
C ASN A 173 -2.93 -4.04 16.91
N GLN A 174 -2.89 -4.49 15.65
CA GLN A 174 -2.64 -3.62 14.51
C GLN A 174 -3.98 -3.15 13.91
N ALA A 175 -4.41 -1.95 14.29
CA ALA A 175 -5.70 -1.39 13.85
C ALA A 175 -5.61 -0.43 12.65
N GLY A 176 -4.41 0.00 12.27
CA GLY A 176 -4.23 0.92 11.14
C GLY A 176 -4.70 0.27 9.84
N PHE A 177 -5.57 0.95 9.08
CA PHE A 177 -6.06 0.58 7.74
C PHE A 177 -6.64 -0.83 7.53
N VAL A 178 -6.72 -1.67 8.57
CA VAL A 178 -7.34 -3.00 8.52
C VAL A 178 -8.88 -2.85 8.61
N PRO A 179 -9.65 -3.43 7.67
CA PRO A 179 -11.10 -3.37 7.69
C PRO A 179 -11.69 -3.91 8.99
N GLY A 180 -12.69 -3.22 9.52
CA GLY A 180 -13.39 -3.61 10.75
C GLY A 180 -12.65 -3.27 12.05
N ARG A 181 -11.47 -2.63 11.97
CA ARG A 181 -10.72 -2.16 13.15
C ARG A 181 -10.79 -0.65 13.27
N SER A 182 -10.77 -0.14 14.51
CA SER A 182 -10.85 1.28 14.82
C SER A 182 -9.66 1.73 15.65
N ILE A 183 -9.10 2.88 15.28
CA ILE A 183 -8.05 3.53 16.08
C ILE A 183 -8.57 3.93 17.47
N PHE A 184 -9.88 4.20 17.60
CA PHE A 184 -10.48 4.57 18.87
C PHE A 184 -10.38 3.44 19.90
N ASP A 185 -10.44 2.18 19.46
CA ASP A 185 -10.31 1.03 20.35
C ASP A 185 -8.89 0.95 20.93
N GLN A 186 -7.87 1.18 20.10
CA GLN A 186 -6.47 1.20 20.54
C GLN A 186 -6.14 2.37 21.45
N VAL A 187 -6.70 3.56 21.18
CA VAL A 187 -6.58 4.73 22.07
C VAL A 187 -7.24 4.46 23.42
N LYS A 188 -8.44 3.86 23.41
CA LYS A 188 -9.16 3.51 24.64
C LYS A 188 -8.41 2.44 25.43
N LEU A 189 -7.90 1.40 24.78
CA LEU A 189 -7.08 0.36 25.40
C LEU A 189 -5.84 0.98 26.07
N SER A 190 -5.12 1.86 25.35
CA SER A 190 -3.95 2.56 25.89
C SER A 190 -4.28 3.35 27.16
N LYS A 191 -5.40 4.07 27.16
CA LYS A 191 -5.86 4.81 28.35
C LYS A 191 -6.23 3.88 29.50
N LEU A 192 -7.00 2.82 29.22
CA LEU A 192 -7.41 1.85 30.25
C LEU A 192 -6.20 1.14 30.89
N MET A 193 -5.15 0.86 30.12
CA MET A 193 -3.91 0.30 30.66
C MET A 193 -3.22 1.25 31.64
N ILE A 194 -3.19 2.56 31.33
CA ILE A 194 -2.64 3.58 32.24
C ILE A 194 -3.49 3.66 33.51
N ASP A 195 -4.81 3.82 33.37
CA ASP A 195 -5.73 3.93 34.51
C ASP A 195 -5.67 2.66 35.40
N TYR A 196 -5.51 1.48 34.80
CA TYR A 196 -5.36 0.22 35.53
C TYR A 196 -4.04 0.15 36.27
N ALA A 197 -2.91 0.47 35.62
CA ALA A 197 -1.59 0.49 36.25
C ALA A 197 -1.54 1.45 37.45
N GLU A 198 -2.17 2.63 37.33
CA GLU A 198 -2.31 3.57 38.44
C GLU A 198 -3.16 2.98 39.58
N ALA A 199 -4.26 2.31 39.26
CA ALA A 199 -5.15 1.72 40.26
C ALA A 199 -4.55 0.50 40.99
N THR A 200 -3.67 -0.25 40.34
CA THR A 200 -2.98 -1.42 40.93
C THR A 200 -1.58 -1.13 41.45
N GLU A 201 -1.13 0.12 41.37
CA GLU A 201 0.23 0.56 41.74
C GLU A 201 1.33 -0.23 41.01
N GLU A 202 1.04 -0.68 39.78
CA GLU A 202 2.00 -1.39 38.93
C GLU A 202 2.83 -0.40 38.10
N ASN A 203 4.15 -0.56 38.12
CA ASN A 203 5.05 0.28 37.34
C ASN A 203 5.14 -0.24 35.90
N GLY A 204 5.02 0.67 34.93
CA GLY A 204 5.16 0.37 33.51
C GLY A 204 5.76 1.53 32.73
N VAL A 205 6.17 1.27 31.49
CA VAL A 205 6.69 2.29 30.57
C VAL A 205 5.97 2.15 29.24
N ILE A 206 5.57 3.28 28.66
CA ILE A 206 5.08 3.36 27.29
C ILE A 206 6.24 3.74 26.38
N VAL A 207 6.54 2.86 25.41
CA VAL A 207 7.55 3.12 24.37
C VAL A 207 6.83 3.54 23.10
N ALA A 208 6.92 4.83 22.76
CA ALA A 208 6.36 5.37 21.52
C ALA A 208 7.44 5.42 20.43
N LEU A 209 7.27 4.60 19.39
CA LEU A 209 8.18 4.54 18.24
C LEU A 209 7.52 5.16 17.01
N ASP A 210 8.25 6.01 16.30
CA ASP A 210 7.83 6.61 15.02
C ASP A 210 8.83 6.22 13.92
N GLN A 211 8.31 5.87 12.75
CA GLN A 211 9.13 5.48 11.61
C GLN A 211 9.35 6.66 10.68
N GLU A 212 10.61 7.04 10.50
CA GLU A 212 10.97 8.09 9.55
C GLU A 212 10.70 7.63 8.11
N LYS A 213 9.81 8.34 7.40
CA LYS A 213 9.49 8.08 5.98
C LYS A 213 9.09 6.62 5.72
N ALA A 214 8.23 6.09 6.60
CA ALA A 214 7.86 4.69 6.64
C ALA A 214 7.45 4.09 5.28
N TYR A 215 6.74 4.86 4.45
CA TYR A 215 6.29 4.40 3.14
C TYR A 215 7.44 4.38 2.12
N ASP A 216 8.37 5.34 2.17
CA ASP A 216 9.45 5.49 1.20
C ASP A 216 10.61 4.51 1.42
N LYS A 217 10.73 3.89 2.61
CA LYS A 217 11.89 3.08 3.01
C LYS A 217 11.72 1.56 2.88
N ILE A 218 10.53 1.06 2.53
CA ILE A 218 10.29 -0.40 2.43
C ILE A 218 11.04 -0.98 1.22
N GLY A 219 12.04 -1.83 1.47
CA GLY A 219 12.70 -2.58 0.39
C GLY A 219 11.72 -3.53 -0.31
N HIS A 220 11.67 -3.51 -1.65
CA HIS A 220 10.75 -4.35 -2.41
C HIS A 220 11.05 -5.85 -2.22
N ASP A 221 12.32 -6.25 -2.21
CA ASP A 221 12.68 -7.65 -1.96
C ASP A 221 12.19 -8.16 -0.59
N TYR A 222 12.35 -7.34 0.46
CA TYR A 222 11.76 -7.60 1.77
C TYR A 222 10.24 -7.74 1.67
N LEU A 223 9.55 -6.80 1.02
CA LEU A 223 8.10 -6.85 0.84
C LEU A 223 7.65 -8.15 0.19
N TRP A 224 8.29 -8.59 -0.90
CA TRP A 224 7.93 -9.84 -1.59
C TRP A 224 8.09 -11.07 -0.71
N LYS A 225 9.18 -11.13 0.06
CA LYS A 225 9.44 -12.21 1.03
C LYS A 225 8.40 -12.20 2.15
N THR A 226 8.04 -11.02 2.64
CA THR A 226 7.00 -10.85 3.67
C THR A 226 5.63 -11.33 3.20
N LEU A 227 5.19 -10.92 2.00
CA LEU A 227 3.92 -11.41 1.43
C LEU A 227 3.93 -12.94 1.29
N GLY A 228 5.06 -13.53 0.89
CA GLY A 228 5.24 -14.98 0.83
C GLY A 228 5.19 -15.66 2.20
N ALA A 229 5.77 -15.05 3.24
CA ALA A 229 5.76 -15.56 4.61
C ALA A 229 4.34 -15.65 5.19
N PHE A 230 3.47 -14.70 4.86
CA PHE A 230 2.05 -14.72 5.20
C PHE A 230 1.20 -15.67 4.35
N GLY A 231 1.79 -16.35 3.36
CA GLY A 231 1.10 -17.33 2.52
C GLY A 231 0.25 -16.72 1.41
N LEU A 232 0.52 -15.48 1.00
CA LEU A 232 -0.13 -14.91 -0.18
C LEU A 232 0.29 -15.70 -1.43
N PRO A 233 -0.63 -15.90 -2.39
CA PRO A 233 -0.37 -16.73 -3.56
C PRO A 233 0.66 -16.05 -4.47
N ALA A 234 1.52 -16.87 -5.09
CA ALA A 234 2.58 -16.38 -5.97
C ALA A 234 2.04 -15.52 -7.13
N ALA A 235 0.86 -15.85 -7.68
CA ALA A 235 0.20 -15.05 -8.70
C ALA A 235 -0.08 -13.61 -8.24
N PHE A 236 -0.59 -13.43 -7.02
CA PHE A 236 -0.82 -12.10 -6.45
C PHE A 236 0.50 -11.36 -6.24
N ILE A 237 1.52 -12.01 -5.69
CA ILE A 237 2.84 -11.40 -5.46
C ILE A 237 3.48 -10.95 -6.78
N THR A 238 3.45 -11.80 -7.81
CA THR A 238 3.97 -11.48 -9.15
C THR A 238 3.24 -10.30 -9.78
N MET A 239 1.92 -10.23 -9.63
CA MET A 239 1.14 -9.08 -10.10
C MET A 239 1.53 -7.78 -9.39
N VAL A 240 1.75 -7.81 -8.08
CA VAL A 240 2.24 -6.62 -7.35
C VAL A 240 3.65 -6.27 -7.84
N LYS A 241 4.55 -7.24 -8.03
CA LYS A 241 5.89 -7.00 -8.61
C LYS A 241 5.82 -6.31 -9.97
N HIS A 242 4.95 -6.77 -10.86
CA HIS A 242 4.76 -6.17 -12.19
C HIS A 242 4.38 -4.68 -12.14
N LEU A 243 3.60 -4.25 -11.14
CA LEU A 243 3.26 -2.83 -10.94
C LEU A 243 4.45 -1.99 -10.46
N TYR A 244 5.36 -2.61 -9.72
CA TYR A 244 6.52 -1.97 -9.10
C TYR A 244 7.78 -2.02 -9.99
N ASP A 245 7.91 -3.01 -10.88
CA ASP A 245 9.11 -3.19 -11.70
C ASP A 245 9.37 -2.02 -12.65
N THR A 246 8.32 -1.49 -13.29
CA THR A 246 8.39 -0.33 -14.19
C THR A 246 7.93 0.96 -13.50
N ALA A 247 7.93 0.98 -12.17
CA ALA A 247 7.48 2.12 -11.40
C ALA A 247 8.42 3.30 -11.56
N GLU A 248 7.95 4.38 -12.19
CA GLU A 248 8.68 5.64 -12.26
C GLU A 248 7.88 6.75 -11.57
N SER A 249 8.60 7.79 -11.14
CA SER A 249 7.98 9.03 -10.70
C SER A 249 8.66 10.24 -11.33
N VAL A 250 7.87 11.29 -11.56
CA VAL A 250 8.34 12.63 -11.88
C VAL A 250 7.94 13.58 -10.75
N VAL A 251 8.68 14.67 -10.56
CA VAL A 251 8.26 15.74 -9.63
C VAL A 251 7.72 16.90 -10.44
N ILE A 252 6.56 17.43 -10.06
CA ILE A 252 5.98 18.63 -10.68
C ILE A 252 5.88 19.74 -9.65
N ILE A 253 6.51 20.88 -9.94
CA ILE A 253 6.44 22.09 -9.10
C ILE A 253 6.14 23.28 -10.01
N ASN A 254 5.05 24.00 -9.70
CA ASN A 254 4.62 25.19 -10.46
C ASN A 254 4.49 24.96 -11.98
N GLY A 255 4.07 23.76 -12.39
CA GLY A 255 3.92 23.38 -13.80
C GLY A 255 5.21 22.91 -14.48
N GLU A 256 6.36 23.01 -13.82
CA GLU A 256 7.61 22.43 -14.32
C GLU A 256 7.73 20.96 -13.89
N MET A 257 7.93 20.08 -14.86
CA MET A 257 8.13 18.64 -14.66
C MET A 257 9.62 18.31 -14.67
N SER A 258 10.07 17.48 -13.71
CA SER A 258 11.43 16.94 -13.70
C SER A 258 11.59 15.79 -14.71
N LEU A 259 12.82 15.35 -14.94
CA LEU A 259 13.07 14.04 -15.54
C LEU A 259 12.51 12.92 -14.64
N PRO A 260 12.07 11.78 -15.20
CA PRO A 260 11.64 10.64 -14.43
C PRO A 260 12.81 10.01 -13.66
N PHE A 261 12.47 9.30 -12.58
CA PHE A 261 13.39 8.46 -11.83
C PHE A 261 12.66 7.19 -11.38
N ARG A 262 13.40 6.08 -11.26
CA ARG A 262 12.83 4.78 -10.94
C ARG A 262 12.56 4.65 -9.44
N MET A 263 11.44 4.03 -9.08
CA MET A 263 11.13 3.66 -7.71
C MET A 263 11.74 2.28 -7.45
N THR A 264 12.80 2.21 -6.65
CA THR A 264 13.47 0.93 -6.31
C THR A 264 13.13 0.44 -4.92
N ARG A 265 12.48 1.29 -4.13
CA ARG A 265 11.90 0.95 -2.83
C ARG A 265 10.69 1.81 -2.51
N GLY A 266 10.07 1.48 -1.39
CA GLY A 266 8.89 2.12 -0.85
C GLY A 266 7.59 1.68 -1.49
N VAL A 267 6.49 1.94 -0.80
CA VAL A 267 5.12 1.81 -1.29
C VAL A 267 4.59 3.19 -1.68
N ARG A 268 3.78 3.25 -2.74
CA ARG A 268 3.38 4.53 -3.35
C ARG A 268 2.35 5.26 -2.51
N GLN A 269 2.69 6.43 -1.97
CA GLN A 269 1.74 7.23 -1.21
C GLN A 269 0.63 7.79 -2.11
N GLY A 270 -0.61 7.34 -1.89
CA GLY A 270 -1.77 7.68 -2.74
C GLY A 270 -2.30 6.51 -3.57
N ASP A 271 -1.59 5.38 -3.59
CA ASP A 271 -2.09 4.11 -4.13
C ASP A 271 -3.06 3.44 -3.12
N PRO A 272 -4.28 3.07 -3.54
CA PRO A 272 -5.25 2.33 -2.72
C PRO A 272 -4.72 1.08 -1.99
N MET A 273 -3.70 0.41 -2.54
CA MET A 273 -3.16 -0.84 -1.96
C MET A 273 -2.01 -0.60 -0.96
N SER A 274 -1.37 0.56 -0.99
CA SER A 274 -0.14 0.82 -0.22
C SER A 274 -0.30 0.69 1.29
N CYS A 275 -1.46 1.09 1.85
CA CYS A 275 -1.70 0.97 3.29
C CYS A 275 -1.65 -0.50 3.75
N LEU A 276 -2.33 -1.40 3.04
CA LEU A 276 -2.34 -2.83 3.39
C LEU A 276 -0.99 -3.49 3.18
N LEU A 277 -0.25 -3.09 2.13
CA LEU A 277 1.13 -3.56 1.92
C LEU A 277 2.06 -3.09 3.05
N PHE A 278 1.89 -1.85 3.51
CA PHE A 278 2.63 -1.31 4.65
C PHE A 278 2.33 -2.08 5.93
N ASP A 279 1.05 -2.32 6.22
CA ASP A 279 0.60 -3.08 7.39
C ASP A 279 1.22 -4.49 7.40
N LEU A 280 1.20 -5.18 6.25
CA LEU A 280 1.86 -6.48 6.11
C LEU A 280 3.38 -6.38 6.25
N ALA A 281 4.00 -5.32 5.73
CA ALA A 281 5.45 -5.13 5.83
C ALA A 281 5.92 -4.93 7.27
N ILE A 282 5.10 -4.30 8.13
CA ILE A 282 5.48 -4.02 9.51
C ILE A 282 5.07 -5.10 10.52
N GLU A 283 4.05 -5.90 10.20
CA GLU A 283 3.57 -6.97 11.09
C GLU A 283 4.66 -7.98 11.54
N PRO A 284 5.67 -8.36 10.72
CA PRO A 284 6.77 -9.21 11.19
C PRO A 284 7.53 -8.66 12.40
N LEU A 285 7.72 -7.33 12.48
CA LEU A 285 8.29 -6.69 13.67
C LEU A 285 7.40 -6.91 14.89
N ALA A 286 6.08 -6.77 14.73
CA ALA A 286 5.13 -7.02 15.81
C ALA A 286 5.13 -8.50 16.24
N CYS A 287 5.25 -9.44 15.30
CA CYS A 287 5.42 -10.87 15.59
C CYS A 287 6.69 -11.13 16.40
N MET A 288 7.83 -10.56 15.98
CA MET A 288 9.10 -10.69 16.69
C MET A 288 9.02 -10.14 18.12
N LEU A 289 8.38 -8.97 18.31
CA LEU A 289 8.18 -8.39 19.63
C LEU A 289 7.34 -9.28 20.55
N ARG A 290 6.26 -9.89 20.04
CA ARG A 290 5.42 -10.83 20.79
C ARG A 290 6.17 -12.09 21.22
N HIS A 291 7.12 -12.56 20.39
CA HIS A 291 7.96 -13.71 20.69
C HIS A 291 9.25 -13.37 21.46
N SER A 292 9.48 -12.09 21.75
CA SER A 292 10.70 -11.64 22.43
C SER A 292 10.66 -11.86 23.95
N VAL A 293 11.76 -11.52 24.61
CA VAL A 293 11.84 -11.48 26.09
C VAL A 293 11.07 -10.29 26.69
N ILE A 294 10.68 -9.31 25.87
CA ILE A 294 9.88 -8.17 26.32
C ILE A 294 8.49 -8.69 26.67
N ARG A 295 8.05 -8.42 27.90
CA ARG A 295 6.70 -8.75 28.37
C ARG A 295 5.84 -7.50 28.35
N GLY A 296 4.64 -7.63 27.80
CA GLY A 296 3.62 -6.58 27.87
C GLY A 296 3.11 -6.40 29.29
N PHE A 297 2.31 -5.36 29.48
CA PHE A 297 1.61 -5.13 30.73
C PHE A 297 0.50 -6.19 30.91
N HIS A 298 0.45 -6.85 32.06
CA HIS A 298 -0.51 -7.95 32.28
C HIS A 298 -1.92 -7.41 32.53
N ILE A 299 -2.87 -7.80 31.69
CA ILE A 299 -4.29 -7.42 31.82
C ILE A 299 -5.09 -8.63 32.29
N PRO A 300 -5.72 -8.60 33.48
CA PRO A 300 -6.52 -9.72 33.96
C PRO A 300 -7.65 -10.08 32.98
N GLY A 301 -7.79 -11.37 32.68
CA GLY A 301 -8.89 -11.89 31.85
C GLY A 301 -8.68 -11.80 30.34
N VAL A 302 -7.52 -11.33 29.87
CA VAL A 302 -7.08 -11.46 28.48
C VAL A 302 -6.13 -12.66 28.42
N ALA A 303 -6.38 -13.61 27.52
CA ALA A 303 -5.49 -14.75 27.33
C ALA A 303 -4.14 -14.28 26.75
N GLU A 304 -3.04 -14.90 27.21
CA GLU A 304 -1.67 -14.64 26.72
C GLU A 304 -1.49 -14.99 25.23
#